data_AF-A0A3A4REJ2-F1
#
_entry.id   AF-A0A3A4REJ2-F1
#
_cell.length_a   1.000
_cell.length_b   1.000
_cell.length_c   1.000
_cell.angle_alpha   90.00
_cell.angle_beta   90.00
_cell.angle_gamma   90.00
#
_symmetry.space_group_name_H-M   'P 1'
#
loop_
_entity.id
_entity.type
_entity.pdbx_description
1 polymer ?
#
loop_
_entity_poly.entity_id
_entity_poly.type
_entity_poly.pdbx_seq_one_letter_code
_entity_poly.pdbx_strand_id
1 'polypeptide(L)'
;TIAEKFVLGCGSFHGRINIINKECAKESTGHGSPLPHMTHGGPGRAGGGEELGGIRSVLKYMQRVALQGHPTMLTNVSGQYLKGAEYKHDKIHPFRKYFEELEIGETLISPRRTVTEADIVNFAGVSGDYFYAHMDDIAAKESMFEKRVAHGYFVLSAAAGLFVHPAKGPVLANYGLENLRFIKPVYIGDTIQAYLTCKRKTYKEKRQPEDTPNGVVEWYVEVKNQEDEIVAVYTILTLVERKEDN
;
A
#
# COMPACT_ATOMS: atom_id res chain seq x y z
N THR A 1 -34.65 1.17 -1.79
CA THR A 1 -35.37 0.61 -2.96
C THR A 1 -36.07 -0.71 -2.61
N ILE A 2 -36.87 -1.33 -3.50
CA ILE A 2 -37.46 -2.66 -3.25
C ILE A 2 -36.35 -3.70 -3.00
N ALA A 3 -35.29 -3.66 -3.82
CA ALA A 3 -34.14 -4.55 -3.69
C ALA A 3 -33.43 -4.41 -2.33
N GLU A 4 -33.21 -3.18 -1.88
CA GLU A 4 -32.63 -2.90 -0.55
C GLU A 4 -33.46 -3.49 0.59
N LYS A 5 -34.79 -3.25 0.59
CA LYS A 5 -35.70 -3.81 1.60
C LYS A 5 -35.66 -5.33 1.61
N PHE A 6 -35.62 -5.96 0.43
CA PHE A 6 -35.52 -7.41 0.30
C PHE A 6 -34.20 -7.93 0.90
N VAL A 7 -33.05 -7.36 0.50
CA VAL A 7 -31.74 -7.78 0.99
C VAL A 7 -31.62 -7.61 2.50
N LEU A 8 -32.06 -6.48 3.05
CA LEU A 8 -32.03 -6.25 4.50
C LEU A 8 -32.99 -7.19 5.25
N GLY A 9 -34.14 -7.51 4.66
CA GLY A 9 -35.14 -8.38 5.27
C GLY A 9 -34.79 -9.87 5.27
N CYS A 10 -34.03 -10.35 4.28
CA CYS A 10 -33.77 -11.79 4.10
C CYS A 10 -32.28 -12.17 4.04
N GLY A 11 -31.36 -11.21 4.04
CA GLY A 11 -29.92 -11.45 3.87
C GLY A 11 -29.32 -12.39 4.91
N SER A 12 -29.82 -12.36 6.15
CA SER A 12 -29.40 -13.26 7.22
C SER A 12 -29.71 -14.74 6.96
N PHE A 13 -30.52 -15.06 5.94
CA PHE A 13 -30.94 -16.43 5.60
C PHE A 13 -30.33 -16.94 4.29
N HIS A 14 -29.60 -16.12 3.54
CA HIS A 14 -29.09 -16.46 2.21
C HIS A 14 -27.58 -16.22 2.14
N GLY A 15 -26.80 -17.20 1.68
CA GLY A 15 -25.36 -16.98 1.46
C GLY A 15 -25.03 -16.27 0.14
N ARG A 16 -25.99 -16.15 -0.79
CA ARG A 16 -25.87 -15.34 -2.01
C ARG A 16 -27.24 -14.91 -2.53
N ILE A 17 -27.39 -13.63 -2.86
CA ILE A 17 -28.58 -13.06 -3.50
C ILE A 17 -28.16 -12.47 -4.85
N ASN A 18 -28.89 -12.79 -5.92
CA ASN A 18 -28.67 -12.20 -7.24
C ASN A 18 -29.78 -11.18 -7.53
N ILE A 19 -29.43 -9.89 -7.60
CA ILE A 19 -30.37 -8.80 -7.90
C ILE A 19 -30.25 -8.48 -9.38
N ILE A 20 -31.27 -8.86 -10.17
CA ILE A 20 -31.22 -8.73 -11.63
C ILE A 20 -32.15 -7.60 -12.11
N ASN A 21 -31.65 -6.78 -13.04
CA ASN A 21 -32.44 -5.84 -13.82
C ASN A 21 -32.08 -5.94 -15.33
N LYS A 22 -32.69 -5.10 -16.17
CA LYS A 22 -32.43 -5.07 -17.62
C LYS A 22 -30.98 -4.73 -17.99
N GLU A 23 -30.27 -3.97 -17.15
CA GLU A 23 -28.91 -3.49 -17.42
C GLU A 23 -27.90 -4.61 -17.22
N CYS A 24 -27.98 -5.35 -16.11
CA CYS A 24 -27.03 -6.41 -15.80
C CYS A 24 -27.37 -7.76 -16.45
N ALA A 25 -28.61 -7.95 -16.95
CA ALA A 25 -29.05 -9.24 -17.50
C ALA A 25 -28.25 -9.72 -18.73
N LYS A 26 -27.67 -8.80 -19.51
CA LYS A 26 -26.95 -9.14 -20.75
C LYS A 26 -25.66 -9.93 -20.51
N GLU A 27 -24.99 -9.66 -19.40
CA GLU A 27 -23.68 -10.25 -19.04
C GLU A 27 -23.75 -11.01 -17.71
N SER A 28 -24.95 -11.22 -17.19
CA SER A 28 -25.15 -12.00 -15.97
C SER A 28 -24.76 -13.45 -16.20
N THR A 29 -23.96 -14.01 -15.28
CA THR A 29 -23.66 -15.44 -15.24
C THR A 29 -24.88 -16.29 -14.82
N GLY A 30 -26.01 -15.65 -14.51
CA GLY A 30 -27.23 -16.30 -14.05
C GLY A 30 -27.17 -16.77 -12.60
N HIS A 31 -28.24 -17.45 -12.16
CA HIS A 31 -28.32 -17.98 -10.80
C HIS A 31 -27.59 -19.33 -10.65
N GLY A 32 -27.62 -20.20 -11.66
CA GLY A 32 -27.07 -21.56 -11.58
C GLY A 32 -25.54 -21.68 -11.62
N SER A 33 -24.80 -20.57 -11.71
CA SER A 33 -23.34 -20.57 -11.81
C SER A 33 -22.71 -19.86 -10.59
N PRO A 34 -22.38 -20.60 -9.52
CA PRO A 34 -21.58 -20.08 -8.42
C PRO A 34 -20.17 -19.69 -8.90
N LEU A 35 -19.75 -18.44 -8.67
CA LEU A 35 -18.45 -17.98 -9.13
C LEU A 35 -17.35 -18.29 -8.10
N PRO A 36 -16.12 -18.67 -8.52
CA PRO A 36 -15.04 -19.06 -7.61
C PRO A 36 -14.67 -18.02 -6.54
N HIS A 37 -14.85 -16.74 -6.84
CA HIS A 37 -14.53 -15.62 -5.93
C HIS A 37 -15.71 -15.21 -5.03
N MET A 38 -16.92 -15.74 -5.25
CA MET A 38 -18.08 -15.48 -4.40
C MET A 38 -18.27 -16.62 -3.39
N THR A 39 -18.69 -16.28 -2.18
CA THR A 39 -19.06 -17.28 -1.17
C THR A 39 -20.22 -18.13 -1.70
N HIS A 40 -20.09 -19.45 -1.60
CA HIS A 40 -21.13 -20.42 -1.90
C HIS A 40 -21.46 -21.21 -0.65
N GLY A 41 -22.66 -21.03 -0.11
CA GLY A 41 -23.07 -21.65 1.14
C GLY A 41 -24.31 -20.96 1.70
N GLY A 42 -24.66 -21.26 2.93
CA GLY A 42 -25.76 -20.59 3.60
C GLY A 42 -26.08 -21.18 4.97
N PRO A 43 -26.74 -20.42 5.84
CA PRO A 43 -27.08 -20.86 7.19
C PRO A 43 -28.20 -21.92 7.19
N GLY A 44 -28.36 -22.62 8.32
CA GLY A 44 -29.49 -23.52 8.56
C GLY A 44 -29.55 -24.69 7.58
N ARG A 45 -30.66 -24.81 6.84
CA ARG A 45 -30.92 -25.93 5.92
C ARG A 45 -29.92 -26.02 4.75
N ALA A 46 -29.20 -24.95 4.45
CA ALA A 46 -28.14 -24.94 3.45
C ALA A 46 -26.81 -25.54 3.95
N GLY A 47 -26.75 -25.99 5.21
CA GLY A 47 -25.62 -26.72 5.79
C GLY A 47 -24.72 -25.91 6.72
N GLY A 48 -24.87 -24.58 6.77
CA GLY A 48 -24.10 -23.69 7.65
C GLY A 48 -22.65 -23.47 7.25
N GLY A 49 -22.09 -24.33 6.40
CA GLY A 49 -20.77 -24.18 5.81
C GLY A 49 -20.73 -23.15 4.68
N GLU A 50 -19.50 -22.87 4.26
CA GLU A 50 -19.23 -22.05 3.08
C GLU A 50 -18.14 -22.72 2.23
N GLU A 51 -18.19 -22.51 0.94
CA GLU A 51 -17.23 -22.97 -0.06
C GLU A 51 -16.96 -21.82 -1.03
N LEU A 52 -15.96 -21.98 -1.91
CA LEU A 52 -15.51 -20.90 -2.81
C LEU A 52 -15.18 -19.63 -1.99
N GLY A 53 -15.46 -18.44 -2.52
CA GLY A 53 -15.16 -17.17 -1.82
C GLY A 53 -13.70 -16.73 -1.92
N GLY A 54 -13.00 -17.15 -2.99
CA GLY A 54 -11.63 -16.74 -3.28
C GLY A 54 -10.66 -17.19 -2.19
N ILE A 55 -9.93 -16.25 -1.58
CA ILE A 55 -8.96 -16.58 -0.52
C ILE A 55 -9.63 -17.20 0.72
N ARG A 56 -10.93 -16.95 0.96
CA ARG A 56 -11.64 -17.47 2.14
C ARG A 56 -11.73 -18.99 2.15
N SER A 57 -11.88 -19.65 1.00
CA SER A 57 -11.86 -21.13 0.94
C SER A 57 -10.51 -21.68 1.34
N VAL A 58 -9.42 -21.07 0.86
CA VAL A 58 -8.05 -21.50 1.17
C VAL A 58 -7.80 -21.47 2.67
N LEU A 59 -8.28 -20.44 3.37
CA LEU A 59 -8.14 -20.30 4.82
C LEU A 59 -8.79 -21.44 5.64
N LYS A 60 -9.73 -22.20 5.07
CA LYS A 60 -10.33 -23.39 5.72
C LYS A 60 -9.39 -24.57 5.78
N TYR A 61 -8.42 -24.62 4.87
CA TYR A 61 -7.40 -25.66 4.78
C TYR A 61 -6.08 -25.25 5.43
N MET A 62 -6.03 -24.06 6.05
CA MET A 62 -4.85 -23.56 6.76
C MET A 62 -5.14 -23.50 8.26
N GLN A 63 -4.15 -23.90 9.07
CA GLN A 63 -4.20 -23.63 10.51
C GLN A 63 -3.77 -22.19 10.78
N ARG A 64 -4.66 -21.36 11.30
CA ARG A 64 -4.32 -20.02 11.76
C ARG A 64 -3.70 -20.08 13.14
N VAL A 65 -2.57 -19.42 13.32
CA VAL A 65 -1.83 -19.34 14.59
C VAL A 65 -1.56 -17.87 14.89
N ALA A 66 -1.94 -17.43 16.08
CA ALA A 66 -1.60 -16.10 16.57
C ALA A 66 -0.17 -16.11 17.12
N LEU A 67 0.75 -15.42 16.45
CA LEU A 67 2.13 -15.28 16.89
C LEU A 67 2.29 -13.95 17.64
N GLN A 68 2.94 -14.02 18.80
CA GLN A 68 3.31 -12.86 19.61
C GLN A 68 4.83 -12.85 19.81
N GLY A 69 5.42 -11.67 19.81
CA GLY A 69 6.86 -11.51 19.97
C GLY A 69 7.33 -10.14 19.53
N HIS A 70 8.63 -9.90 19.67
CA HIS A 70 9.25 -8.68 19.18
C HIS A 70 9.10 -8.57 17.64
N PRO A 71 8.84 -7.39 17.06
CA PRO A 71 8.66 -7.22 15.62
C PRO A 71 9.79 -7.80 14.76
N THR A 72 11.05 -7.74 15.23
CA THR A 72 12.20 -8.36 14.53
C THR A 72 12.04 -9.87 14.42
N MET A 73 11.64 -10.55 15.50
CA MET A 73 11.44 -12.00 15.50
C MET A 73 10.25 -12.37 14.61
N LEU A 74 9.16 -11.62 14.71
CA LEU A 74 7.99 -11.84 13.89
C LEU A 74 8.29 -11.62 12.39
N THR A 75 9.11 -10.61 12.04
CA THR A 75 9.58 -10.35 10.67
C THR A 75 10.34 -11.54 10.10
N ASN A 76 11.26 -12.11 10.89
CA ASN A 76 12.04 -13.27 10.49
C ASN A 76 11.16 -14.51 10.28
N VAL A 77 10.13 -14.70 11.11
CA VAL A 77 9.21 -15.84 11.01
C VAL A 77 8.22 -15.68 9.85
N SER A 78 7.68 -14.47 9.65
CA SER A 78 6.66 -14.21 8.61
C SER A 78 7.24 -14.03 7.21
N GLY A 79 8.55 -13.77 7.09
CA GLY A 79 9.16 -13.37 5.82
C GLY A 79 8.62 -12.03 5.30
N GLN A 80 8.20 -11.14 6.21
CA GLN A 80 7.68 -9.81 5.87
C GLN A 80 8.06 -8.81 6.96
N TYR A 81 8.55 -7.64 6.58
CA TYR A 81 8.90 -6.59 7.53
C TYR A 81 7.68 -6.12 8.31
N LEU A 82 7.82 -6.08 9.62
CA LEU A 82 6.86 -5.49 10.54
C LEU A 82 7.43 -4.21 11.13
N LYS A 83 6.57 -3.19 11.24
CA LYS A 83 6.92 -1.90 11.84
C LYS A 83 7.57 -2.09 13.22
N GLY A 84 8.71 -1.42 13.43
CA GLY A 84 9.47 -1.50 14.68
C GLY A 84 10.44 -2.68 14.73
N ALA A 85 10.55 -3.49 13.67
CA ALA A 85 11.65 -4.43 13.54
C ALA A 85 12.95 -3.68 13.27
N GLU A 86 14.06 -4.27 13.71
CA GLU A 86 15.40 -3.73 13.47
C GLU A 86 15.66 -3.55 11.97
N TYR A 87 16.27 -2.42 11.63
CA TYR A 87 16.68 -2.14 10.27
C TYR A 87 17.94 -2.92 9.91
N LYS A 88 17.95 -3.50 8.72
CA LYS A 88 19.17 -4.00 8.09
C LYS A 88 19.72 -2.93 7.18
N HIS A 89 21.02 -2.69 7.20
CA HIS A 89 21.66 -1.69 6.36
C HIS A 89 22.68 -2.33 5.42
N ASP A 90 22.71 -1.83 4.19
CA ASP A 90 23.74 -2.15 3.21
C ASP A 90 24.34 -0.84 2.67
N LYS A 91 25.59 -0.91 2.22
CA LYS A 91 26.29 0.17 1.52
C LYS A 91 25.69 0.40 0.13
N ILE A 92 25.14 -0.63 -0.49
CA ILE A 92 24.53 -0.54 -1.82
C ILE A 92 23.08 -0.08 -1.68
N HIS A 93 22.72 0.96 -2.42
CA HIS A 93 21.34 1.46 -2.48
C HIS A 93 20.38 0.32 -2.91
N PRO A 94 19.26 0.06 -2.19
CA PRO A 94 18.40 -1.10 -2.47
C PRO A 94 17.85 -1.13 -3.90
N PHE A 95 17.49 0.02 -4.49
CA PHE A 95 17.05 0.08 -5.90
C PHE A 95 18.13 -0.27 -6.96
N ARG A 96 19.38 -0.50 -6.55
CA ARG A 96 20.45 -0.98 -7.42
C ARG A 96 20.63 -2.50 -7.36
N LYS A 97 19.87 -3.17 -6.50
CA LYS A 97 19.93 -4.62 -6.30
C LYS A 97 18.85 -5.32 -7.11
N TYR A 98 19.19 -6.49 -7.65
CA TYR A 98 18.22 -7.38 -8.26
C TYR A 98 17.32 -8.01 -7.20
N PHE A 99 16.20 -8.59 -7.63
CA PHE A 99 15.21 -9.19 -6.76
C PHE A 99 15.82 -10.18 -5.76
N GLU A 100 16.75 -11.04 -6.17
CA GLU A 100 17.37 -12.07 -5.32
C GLU A 100 18.25 -11.49 -4.21
N GLU A 101 18.88 -10.33 -4.46
CA GLU A 101 19.85 -9.68 -3.57
C GLU A 101 19.18 -8.83 -2.47
N LEU A 102 17.89 -8.53 -2.64
CA LEU A 102 17.12 -7.76 -1.68
C LEU A 102 16.76 -8.60 -0.45
N GLU A 103 17.08 -8.09 0.73
CA GLU A 103 16.65 -8.71 1.99
C GLU A 103 15.42 -8.02 2.57
N ILE A 104 14.51 -8.80 3.13
CA ILE A 104 13.41 -8.24 3.93
C ILE A 104 13.99 -7.56 5.17
N GLY A 105 13.53 -6.33 5.44
CA GLY A 105 14.03 -5.45 6.49
C GLY A 105 15.22 -4.57 6.07
N GLU A 106 15.78 -4.77 4.88
CA GLU A 106 16.78 -3.87 4.32
C GLU A 106 16.21 -2.46 4.17
N THR A 107 16.87 -1.49 4.79
CA THR A 107 16.37 -0.12 4.94
C THR A 107 17.40 0.89 4.46
N LEU A 108 16.98 1.68 3.47
CA LEU A 108 17.65 2.90 3.10
C LEU A 108 17.12 4.05 3.97
N ILE A 109 18.03 4.74 4.65
CA ILE A 109 17.76 6.01 5.31
C ILE A 109 18.24 7.11 4.36
N SER A 110 17.33 7.93 3.86
CA SER A 110 17.65 8.99 2.90
C SER A 110 18.42 10.14 3.56
N PRO A 111 19.03 11.03 2.77
CA PRO A 111 19.36 12.38 3.23
C PRO A 111 18.13 13.14 3.71
N ARG A 112 18.38 14.27 4.38
CA ARG A 112 17.34 15.16 4.90
C ARG A 112 17.00 16.26 3.89
N ARG A 113 15.76 16.73 3.89
CA ARG A 113 15.30 17.90 3.13
C ARG A 113 14.46 18.82 4.03
N THR A 114 14.88 20.05 4.19
CA THR A 114 14.07 21.09 4.83
C THR A 114 12.99 21.57 3.87
N VAL A 115 11.75 21.57 4.34
CA VAL A 115 10.57 22.05 3.62
C VAL A 115 10.44 23.55 3.86
N THR A 116 10.31 24.31 2.78
CA THR A 116 10.24 25.76 2.82
C THR A 116 8.91 26.26 2.24
N GLU A 117 8.59 27.53 2.45
CA GLU A 117 7.43 28.14 1.80
C GLU A 117 7.51 28.04 0.27
N ALA A 118 8.72 28.16 -0.30
CA ALA A 118 8.93 28.04 -1.74
C ALA A 118 8.52 26.64 -2.25
N ASP A 119 8.74 25.58 -1.48
CA ASP A 119 8.28 24.24 -1.85
C ASP A 119 6.76 24.18 -1.96
N ILE A 120 6.04 24.77 -1.00
CA ILE A 120 4.58 24.80 -0.95
C ILE A 120 4.02 25.59 -2.13
N VAL A 121 4.56 26.79 -2.38
CA VAL A 121 4.13 27.66 -3.48
C VAL A 121 4.40 26.99 -4.83
N ASN A 122 5.59 26.42 -5.04
CA ASN A 122 5.92 25.74 -6.30
C ASN A 122 5.07 24.48 -6.51
N PHE A 123 4.80 23.71 -5.45
CA PHE A 123 3.96 22.53 -5.56
C PHE A 123 2.51 22.90 -5.88
N ALA A 124 1.94 23.93 -5.25
CA ALA A 124 0.64 24.47 -5.62
C ALA A 124 0.61 24.91 -7.09
N GLY A 125 1.68 25.58 -7.55
CA GLY A 125 1.85 26.00 -8.93
C GLY A 125 1.80 24.86 -9.95
N VAL A 126 2.56 23.78 -9.72
CA VAL A 126 2.64 22.65 -10.66
C VAL A 126 1.45 21.68 -10.55
N SER A 127 0.90 21.48 -9.35
CA SER A 127 -0.21 20.55 -9.12
C SER A 127 -1.59 21.19 -9.36
N GLY A 128 -1.68 22.51 -9.27
CA GLY A 128 -2.95 23.25 -9.26
C GLY A 128 -3.69 23.21 -7.91
N ASP A 129 -3.11 22.60 -6.88
CA ASP A 129 -3.72 22.52 -5.55
C ASP A 129 -3.43 23.79 -4.72
N TYR A 130 -4.35 24.75 -4.81
CA TYR A 130 -4.34 25.99 -4.03
C TYR A 130 -5.23 25.91 -2.77
N PHE A 131 -5.39 24.73 -2.18
CA PHE A 131 -6.18 24.57 -0.97
C PHE A 131 -5.75 25.52 0.16
N TYR A 132 -6.72 26.10 0.86
CA TYR A 132 -6.49 27.22 1.79
C TYR A 132 -5.48 26.88 2.90
N ALA A 133 -5.45 25.63 3.38
CA ALA A 133 -4.51 25.19 4.41
C ALA A 133 -3.04 25.25 3.98
N HIS A 134 -2.76 25.37 2.68
CA HIS A 134 -1.43 25.49 2.12
C HIS A 134 -1.11 26.91 1.62
N MET A 135 -2.13 27.70 1.27
CA MET A 135 -1.95 28.93 0.49
C MET A 135 -2.54 30.21 1.12
N ASP A 136 -3.37 30.11 2.16
CA ASP A 136 -4.00 31.26 2.80
C ASP A 136 -3.63 31.33 4.29
N ASP A 137 -2.85 32.34 4.66
CA ASP A 137 -2.44 32.58 6.06
C ASP A 137 -3.58 32.99 6.98
N ILE A 138 -4.64 33.60 6.45
CA ILE A 138 -5.79 34.05 7.25
C ILE A 138 -6.64 32.83 7.57
N ALA A 139 -7.04 32.07 6.54
CA ALA A 139 -7.87 30.89 6.72
C ALA A 139 -7.13 29.76 7.48
N ALA A 140 -5.82 29.61 7.29
CA ALA A 140 -5.05 28.58 7.99
C ALA A 140 -5.00 28.79 9.52
N LYS A 141 -5.01 30.05 9.99
CA LYS A 141 -5.05 30.38 11.42
C LYS A 141 -6.34 29.95 12.11
N GLU A 142 -7.44 29.91 11.38
CA GLU A 142 -8.75 29.46 11.87
C GLU A 142 -8.93 27.94 11.74
N SER A 143 -7.98 27.26 11.11
CA SER A 143 -8.01 25.82 10.90
C SER A 143 -7.38 25.05 12.08
N MET A 144 -7.59 23.74 12.12
CA MET A 144 -6.95 22.84 13.08
C MET A 144 -5.40 22.81 13.01
N PHE A 145 -4.80 23.40 11.97
CA PHE A 145 -3.35 23.46 11.80
C PHE A 145 -2.73 24.77 12.30
N GLU A 146 -3.55 25.81 12.57
CA GLU A 146 -3.15 27.15 13.05
C GLU A 146 -2.19 27.96 12.14
N LYS A 147 -1.56 27.31 11.16
CA LYS A 147 -0.60 27.88 10.19
C LYS A 147 -0.67 27.08 8.88
N ARG A 148 -0.13 27.66 7.81
CA ARG A 148 0.02 26.94 6.55
C ARG A 148 0.95 25.74 6.73
N VAL A 149 0.52 24.61 6.16
CA VAL A 149 1.25 23.34 6.16
C VAL A 149 1.60 22.97 4.72
N ALA A 150 2.59 22.10 4.53
CA ALA A 150 2.91 21.57 3.22
C ALA A 150 1.83 20.60 2.73
N HIS A 151 1.68 20.50 1.40
CA HIS A 151 0.79 19.52 0.80
C HIS A 151 1.23 18.10 1.16
N GLY A 152 0.29 17.23 1.54
CA GLY A 152 0.61 15.82 1.77
C GLY A 152 1.22 15.17 0.51
N TYR A 153 0.71 15.51 -0.67
CA TYR A 153 1.26 15.02 -1.94
C TYR A 153 2.65 15.60 -2.24
N PHE A 154 2.96 16.82 -1.81
CA PHE A 154 4.33 17.33 -1.86
C PHE A 154 5.26 16.47 -0.99
N VAL A 155 4.87 16.15 0.25
CA VAL A 155 5.67 15.30 1.15
C VAL A 155 5.93 13.93 0.53
N LEU A 156 4.91 13.33 -0.09
CA LEU A 156 5.03 12.08 -0.85
C LEU A 156 6.01 12.20 -2.03
N SER A 157 5.87 13.24 -2.85
CA SER A 157 6.76 13.49 -4.00
C SER A 157 8.20 13.78 -3.57
N ALA A 158 8.38 14.56 -2.51
CA ALA A 158 9.69 14.89 -1.95
C ALA A 158 10.37 13.66 -1.37
N ALA A 159 9.64 12.80 -0.65
CA ALA A 159 10.15 11.52 -0.16
C ALA A 159 10.59 10.61 -1.31
N ALA A 160 9.79 10.48 -2.38
CA ALA A 160 10.22 9.73 -3.57
C ALA A 160 11.50 10.30 -4.18
N GLY A 161 11.63 11.62 -4.29
CA GLY A 161 12.87 12.27 -4.73
C GLY A 161 14.09 11.99 -3.82
N LEU A 162 13.88 11.61 -2.56
CA LEU A 162 14.94 11.30 -1.60
C LEU A 162 15.40 9.84 -1.64
N PHE A 163 14.51 8.88 -1.93
CA PHE A 163 14.83 7.45 -1.88
C PHE A 163 14.91 6.77 -3.26
N VAL A 164 14.43 7.39 -4.34
CA VAL A 164 14.51 6.80 -5.68
C VAL A 164 15.91 7.01 -6.25
N HIS A 165 16.54 5.92 -6.70
CA HIS A 165 17.80 6.00 -7.42
C HIS A 165 17.56 6.46 -8.88
N PRO A 166 18.23 7.52 -9.37
CA PRO A 166 17.91 8.10 -10.68
C PRO A 166 18.49 7.34 -11.87
N ALA A 167 19.59 6.59 -11.69
CA ALA A 167 20.20 5.84 -12.79
C ALA A 167 19.42 4.56 -13.11
N LYS A 168 19.49 4.11 -14.37
CA LYS A 168 18.91 2.83 -14.79
C LYS A 168 19.45 1.70 -13.89
N GLY A 169 18.54 0.89 -13.37
CA GLY A 169 18.84 -0.24 -12.50
C GLY A 169 17.74 -1.30 -12.55
N PRO A 170 17.76 -2.28 -11.64
CA PRO A 170 16.82 -3.41 -11.65
C PRO A 170 15.35 -3.04 -11.37
N VAL A 171 15.07 -1.86 -10.82
CA VAL A 171 13.69 -1.40 -10.63
C VAL A 171 13.10 -1.00 -11.98
N LEU A 172 12.15 -1.79 -12.49
CA LEU A 172 11.52 -1.62 -13.79
C LEU A 172 10.39 -0.59 -13.76
N ALA A 173 9.58 -0.62 -12.71
CA ALA A 173 8.46 0.30 -12.55
C ALA A 173 8.08 0.47 -11.08
N ASN A 174 7.77 1.69 -10.68
CA ASN A 174 7.05 1.99 -9.45
C ASN A 174 5.59 2.28 -9.82
N TYR A 175 4.70 1.30 -9.62
CA TYR A 175 3.37 1.32 -10.25
C TYR A 175 2.21 1.37 -9.25
N GLY A 176 2.48 1.21 -7.95
CA GLY A 176 1.44 1.11 -6.95
C GLY A 176 1.81 1.81 -5.66
N LEU A 177 0.78 2.29 -4.98
CA LEU A 177 0.86 2.91 -3.68
C LEU A 177 -0.32 2.40 -2.85
N GLU A 178 -0.02 1.89 -1.66
CA GLU A 178 -0.99 1.33 -0.74
C GLU A 178 -0.91 2.02 0.62
N ASN A 179 -2.06 2.10 1.30
CA ASN A 179 -2.16 2.47 2.72
C ASN A 179 -1.52 3.82 3.09
N LEU A 180 -1.51 4.80 2.17
CA LEU A 180 -1.01 6.13 2.48
C LEU A 180 -1.83 6.81 3.57
N ARG A 181 -1.14 7.26 4.61
CA ARG A 181 -1.69 8.07 5.70
C ARG A 181 -0.75 9.22 6.02
N PHE A 182 -1.31 10.41 6.09
CA PHE A 182 -0.66 11.59 6.67
C PHE A 182 -1.03 11.64 8.15
N ILE A 183 -0.02 11.50 9.02
CA ILE A 183 -0.21 11.33 10.45
C ILE A 183 -0.07 12.69 11.16
N LYS A 184 0.99 13.42 10.82
CA LYS A 184 1.26 14.76 11.33
C LYS A 184 1.48 15.75 10.18
N PRO A 185 1.03 17.01 10.33
CA PRO A 185 1.34 18.05 9.36
C PRO A 185 2.85 18.31 9.30
N VAL A 186 3.31 18.77 8.14
CA VAL A 186 4.67 19.27 7.94
C VAL A 186 4.58 20.78 7.75
N TYR A 187 5.20 21.54 8.63
CA TYR A 187 5.19 23.00 8.59
C TYR A 187 6.37 23.54 7.77
N ILE A 188 6.27 24.81 7.38
CA ILE A 188 7.40 25.55 6.81
C ILE A 188 8.54 25.58 7.84
N GLY A 189 9.73 25.16 7.43
CA GLY A 189 10.92 25.03 8.27
C GLY A 189 11.17 23.61 8.79
N ASP A 190 10.19 22.71 8.73
CA ASP A 190 10.38 21.31 9.13
C ASP A 190 11.35 20.59 8.19
N THR A 191 12.08 19.63 8.72
CA THR A 191 13.02 18.81 7.94
C THR A 191 12.57 17.38 7.89
N ILE A 192 12.30 16.89 6.68
CA ILE A 192 11.84 15.52 6.44
C ILE A 192 13.00 14.58 6.07
N GLN A 193 12.88 13.33 6.47
CA GLN A 193 13.77 12.22 6.15
C GLN A 193 12.94 10.96 5.84
N ALA A 194 13.28 10.26 4.76
CA ALA A 194 12.57 9.06 4.34
C ALA A 194 13.34 7.79 4.72
N TYR A 195 12.61 6.80 5.21
CA TYR A 195 13.07 5.45 5.53
C TYR A 195 12.35 4.51 4.57
N LEU A 196 13.11 3.90 3.65
CA LEU A 196 12.59 2.98 2.64
C LEU A 196 13.04 1.57 3.00
N THR A 197 12.11 0.75 3.49
CA THR A 197 12.38 -0.62 3.96
C THR A 197 11.77 -1.66 3.02
N CYS A 198 12.56 -2.64 2.58
CA CYS A 198 12.08 -3.79 1.82
C CYS A 198 11.12 -4.61 2.69
N LYS A 199 9.83 -4.53 2.39
CA LYS A 199 8.78 -5.07 3.25
C LYS A 199 8.44 -6.51 2.91
N ARG A 200 8.21 -6.77 1.62
CA ARG A 200 7.78 -8.08 1.14
C ARG A 200 8.24 -8.26 -0.29
N LYS A 201 8.56 -9.51 -0.63
CA LYS A 201 8.93 -9.92 -1.98
C LYS A 201 7.93 -10.97 -2.44
N THR A 202 7.33 -10.75 -3.61
CA THR A 202 6.44 -11.70 -4.26
C THR A 202 7.04 -12.06 -5.61
N TYR A 203 7.52 -13.29 -5.71
CA TYR A 203 8.05 -13.85 -6.95
C TYR A 203 6.96 -13.88 -8.03
N LYS A 204 7.33 -13.57 -9.28
CA LYS A 204 6.46 -13.79 -10.43
C LYS A 204 7.13 -14.73 -11.42
N GLU A 205 6.36 -15.73 -11.85
CA GLU A 205 6.71 -16.56 -12.99
C GLU A 205 6.60 -15.73 -14.28
N LYS A 206 7.46 -16.04 -15.25
CA LYS A 206 7.33 -15.49 -16.60
C LYS A 206 5.99 -15.93 -17.18
N ARG A 207 5.27 -15.01 -17.83
CA ARG A 207 4.04 -15.36 -18.54
C ARG A 207 4.37 -15.82 -19.95
N GLN A 208 5.35 -15.18 -20.56
CA GLN A 208 5.89 -15.51 -21.87
C GLN A 208 7.42 -15.65 -21.81
N PRO A 209 8.05 -16.50 -22.63
CA PRO A 209 9.50 -16.66 -22.65
C PRO A 209 10.30 -15.36 -22.82
N GLU A 210 9.76 -14.44 -23.63
CA GLU A 210 10.31 -13.13 -23.96
C GLU A 210 10.18 -12.11 -22.82
N ASP A 211 9.36 -12.36 -21.81
CA ASP A 211 9.22 -11.46 -20.67
C ASP A 211 10.53 -11.40 -19.87
N THR A 212 10.95 -10.18 -19.51
CA THR A 212 12.01 -9.98 -18.52
C THR A 212 11.59 -10.61 -17.20
N PRO A 213 12.38 -11.53 -16.61
CA PRO A 213 12.03 -12.14 -15.34
C PRO A 213 11.96 -11.05 -14.26
N ASN A 214 10.87 -11.04 -13.49
CA ASN A 214 10.63 -10.00 -12.49
C ASN A 214 9.89 -10.53 -11.27
N GLY A 215 9.88 -9.75 -10.20
CA GLY A 215 9.07 -9.94 -9.01
C GLY A 215 8.50 -8.61 -8.53
N VAL A 216 7.50 -8.68 -7.64
CA VAL A 216 6.98 -7.49 -6.96
C VAL A 216 7.71 -7.34 -5.64
N VAL A 217 8.30 -6.16 -5.42
CA VAL A 217 8.83 -5.77 -4.11
C VAL A 217 7.95 -4.67 -3.55
N GLU A 218 7.36 -4.96 -2.40
CA GLU A 218 6.67 -3.98 -1.58
C GLU A 218 7.69 -3.29 -0.69
N TRP A 219 7.67 -1.97 -0.64
CA TRP A 219 8.52 -1.19 0.25
C TRP A 219 7.66 -0.43 1.24
N TYR A 220 7.95 -0.58 2.52
CA TYR A 220 7.36 0.21 3.59
C TYR A 220 8.14 1.52 3.69
N VAL A 221 7.43 2.64 3.57
CA VAL A 221 8.02 3.99 3.62
C VAL A 221 7.52 4.71 4.87
N GLU A 222 8.47 5.18 5.67
CA GLU A 222 8.21 6.11 6.78
C GLU A 222 8.89 7.43 6.46
N VAL A 223 8.13 8.52 6.51
CA VAL A 223 8.69 9.87 6.45
C VAL A 223 8.62 10.45 7.85
N LYS A 224 9.76 10.87 8.37
CA LYS A 224 9.90 11.45 9.70
C LYS A 224 10.37 12.90 9.65
N ASN A 225 10.01 13.70 10.65
CA ASN A 225 10.52 15.05 10.82
C ASN A 225 11.78 15.09 11.71
N GLN A 226 12.26 16.30 12.04
CA GLN A 226 13.41 16.54 12.91
C GLN A 226 13.24 16.06 14.36
N GLU A 227 12.01 15.78 14.81
CA GLU A 227 11.68 15.28 16.14
C GLU A 227 11.50 13.75 16.17
N ASP A 228 11.89 13.06 15.08
CA ASP A 228 11.68 11.62 14.85
C ASP A 228 10.19 11.21 14.79
N GLU A 229 9.29 12.16 14.59
CA GLU A 229 7.86 11.90 14.49
C GLU A 229 7.46 11.52 13.06
N ILE A 230 6.61 10.49 12.92
CA ILE A 230 6.11 10.05 11.63
C ILE A 230 5.11 11.09 11.10
N VAL A 231 5.42 11.70 9.96
CA VAL A 231 4.54 12.65 9.26
C VAL A 231 3.73 11.97 8.17
N ALA A 232 4.31 10.98 7.49
CA ALA A 232 3.62 10.16 6.50
C ALA A 232 4.10 8.71 6.53
N VAL A 233 3.20 7.77 6.28
CA VAL A 233 3.49 6.35 6.15
C VAL A 233 2.71 5.76 4.98
N TYR A 234 3.35 4.91 4.20
CA TYR A 234 2.73 4.24 3.05
C TYR A 234 3.54 3.00 2.63
N THR A 235 2.97 2.20 1.72
CA THR A 235 3.71 1.13 1.02
C THR A 235 3.74 1.45 -0.47
N ILE A 236 4.90 1.32 -1.12
CA ILE A 236 5.00 1.39 -2.59
C ILE A 236 5.20 -0.01 -3.18
N LEU A 237 4.64 -0.22 -4.36
CA LEU A 237 4.74 -1.47 -5.13
C LEU A 237 5.64 -1.25 -6.33
N THR A 238 6.75 -1.98 -6.35
CA THR A 238 7.72 -1.90 -7.43
C THR A 238 7.83 -3.23 -8.15
N LEU A 239 7.96 -3.18 -9.47
CA LEU A 239 8.38 -4.31 -10.28
C LEU A 239 9.91 -4.29 -10.34
N VAL A 240 10.55 -5.34 -9.85
CA VAL A 240 12.00 -5.45 -9.79
C VAL A 240 12.44 -6.65 -10.63
N GLU A 241 13.41 -6.41 -11.49
CA GLU A 241 14.04 -7.42 -12.33
C GLU A 241 14.73 -8.47 -11.47
N ARG A 242 14.59 -9.72 -11.91
CA ARG A 242 15.26 -10.89 -11.35
C ARG A 242 16.48 -11.20 -12.20
N LYS A 243 17.51 -11.78 -11.58
CA LYS A 243 18.58 -12.41 -12.36
C LYS A 243 18.00 -13.60 -13.12
N GLU A 244 18.48 -13.86 -14.34
CA GLU A 244 18.14 -15.10 -15.02
C GLU A 244 18.65 -16.28 -14.18
N ASP A 245 17.81 -17.31 -14.05
CA ASP A 245 18.20 -18.56 -13.42
C ASP A 245 19.25 -19.22 -14.36
N ASN A 246 20.52 -19.23 -13.96
CA ASN A 246 21.60 -19.95 -14.68
C ASN A 246 21.30 -21.45 -14.76
#